data_AF-A0A0P9DYA8-F1
#
_entry.id   AF-A0A0P9DYA8-F1
#
_cell.length_a   1.000
_cell.length_b   1.000
_cell.length_c   1.000
_cell.angle_alpha   90.00
_cell.angle_beta   90.00
_cell.angle_gamma   90.00
#
_symmetry.space_group_name_H-M   'P 1'
#
loop_
_entity.id
_entity.type
_entity.pdbx_description
1 polymer ?
#
loop_
_entity_poly.entity_id
_entity_poly.type
_entity_poly.pdbx_seq_one_letter_code
_entity_poly.pdbx_strand_id
1 'polypeptide(L)'
;MRLPIFLGVIATLALATIPRLAAAQPANDRICFPEAAPTIQDCIDGRFAEFWRENGGLAVFGYPISAAQPEINSATGQTYLTQYFERQRFEQHPENARPYDVLLGRLGDDELRRTGRDWHMLPQADASRPHYRPETGHAIAPEFYAYYRSHGLELGARGIS
;
A
#
# COMPACT_ATOMS: atom_id res chain seq x y z
N MET A 1 -31.41 -11.59 83.34
CA MET A 1 -30.22 -11.06 82.65
C MET A 1 -29.89 -11.97 81.47
N ARG A 2 -30.17 -11.52 80.23
CA ARG A 2 -29.45 -11.76 78.95
C ARG A 2 -30.41 -11.64 77.75
N LEU A 3 -29.93 -10.89 76.76
CA LEU A 3 -30.60 -10.11 75.71
C LEU A 3 -30.59 -10.87 74.37
N PRO A 4 -31.55 -10.65 73.43
CA PRO A 4 -31.56 -11.31 72.13
C PRO A 4 -30.53 -10.68 71.17
N ILE A 5 -29.84 -11.49 70.39
CA ILE A 5 -28.86 -11.04 69.38
C ILE A 5 -29.53 -11.11 68.00
N PHE A 6 -29.81 -9.94 67.42
CA PHE A 6 -30.17 -9.77 66.01
C PHE A 6 -28.90 -9.90 65.15
N LEU A 7 -28.85 -10.86 64.24
CA LEU A 7 -27.84 -10.91 63.18
C LEU A 7 -28.24 -9.92 62.07
N GLY A 8 -27.55 -8.79 62.00
CA GLY A 8 -27.57 -7.90 60.84
C GLY A 8 -26.60 -8.40 59.78
N VAL A 9 -27.10 -8.72 58.59
CA VAL A 9 -26.27 -9.03 57.42
C VAL A 9 -25.86 -7.72 56.76
N ILE A 10 -24.60 -7.33 56.91
CA ILE A 10 -24.00 -6.19 56.19
C ILE A 10 -23.49 -6.72 54.84
N ALA A 11 -24.23 -6.43 53.77
CA ALA A 11 -23.79 -6.71 52.41
C ALA A 11 -22.76 -5.64 51.99
N THR A 12 -21.50 -6.02 51.93
CA THR A 12 -20.40 -5.19 51.42
C THR A 12 -20.42 -5.21 49.90
N LEU A 13 -20.79 -4.09 49.28
CA LEU A 13 -20.73 -3.90 47.84
C LEU A 13 -19.26 -3.63 47.45
N ALA A 14 -18.55 -4.66 47.01
CA ALA A 14 -17.21 -4.51 46.45
C ALA A 14 -17.31 -3.93 45.03
N LEU A 15 -16.95 -2.65 44.86
CA LEU A 15 -16.80 -2.02 43.54
C LEU A 15 -15.57 -2.65 42.85
N ALA A 16 -15.78 -3.66 42.02
CA ALA A 16 -14.73 -4.23 41.19
C ALA A 16 -14.35 -3.23 40.09
N THR A 17 -13.19 -2.59 40.22
CA THR A 17 -12.59 -1.80 39.14
C THR A 17 -12.08 -2.75 38.06
N ILE A 18 -12.89 -3.00 37.04
CA ILE A 18 -12.45 -3.73 35.85
C ILE A 18 -11.43 -2.85 35.12
N PRO A 19 -10.19 -3.30 34.90
CA PRO A 19 -9.23 -2.55 34.10
C PRO A 19 -9.78 -2.45 32.68
N ARG A 20 -10.05 -1.24 32.21
CA ARG A 20 -10.27 -1.00 30.78
C ARG A 20 -8.94 -1.23 30.08
N LEU A 21 -8.82 -2.35 29.37
CA LEU A 21 -7.84 -2.45 28.29
C LEU A 21 -8.14 -1.30 27.32
N ALA A 22 -7.24 -0.32 27.26
CA ALA A 22 -7.28 0.66 26.20
C ALA A 22 -7.09 -0.11 24.88
N ALA A 23 -8.14 -0.19 24.07
CA ALA A 23 -7.97 -0.58 22.68
C ALA A 23 -6.98 0.42 22.08
N ALA A 24 -5.88 -0.07 21.51
CA ALA A 24 -4.99 0.79 20.74
C ALA A 24 -5.85 1.52 19.71
N GLN A 25 -5.93 2.85 19.77
CA GLN A 25 -6.46 3.61 18.64
C GLN A 25 -5.61 3.21 17.42
N PRO A 26 -6.23 2.87 16.27
CA PRO A 26 -5.45 2.73 15.05
C PRO A 26 -4.66 4.04 14.89
N ALA A 27 -3.34 3.93 14.84
CA ALA A 27 -2.50 5.08 14.56
C ALA A 27 -3.04 5.67 13.27
N ASN A 28 -3.42 6.95 13.26
CA ASN A 28 -4.05 7.61 12.11
C ASN A 28 -3.43 7.09 10.80
N ASP A 29 -4.15 6.23 10.08
CA ASP A 29 -3.69 5.58 8.85
C ASP A 29 -3.71 6.55 7.67
N ARG A 30 -3.60 7.85 7.95
CA ARG A 30 -3.71 8.95 7.01
C ARG A 30 -2.39 9.69 6.93
N ILE A 31 -1.87 9.83 5.72
CA ILE A 31 -0.65 10.58 5.40
C ILE A 31 -1.05 11.81 4.59
N CYS A 32 -0.80 12.99 5.15
CA CYS A 32 -1.00 14.29 4.49
C CYS A 32 0.31 15.07 4.51
N PHE A 33 0.42 16.10 3.67
CA PHE A 33 1.67 16.87 3.50
C PHE A 33 1.52 18.39 3.72
N PRO A 34 0.81 18.88 4.76
CA PRO A 34 0.52 20.30 4.88
C PRO A 34 1.75 21.18 5.09
N GLU A 35 2.83 20.67 5.70
CA GLU A 35 4.09 21.42 5.89
C GLU A 35 5.09 21.18 4.76
N ALA A 36 5.27 19.90 4.37
CA ALA A 36 6.29 19.51 3.39
C ALA A 36 5.91 19.88 1.95
N ALA A 37 4.62 19.84 1.62
CA ALA A 37 4.09 20.18 0.31
C ALA A 37 2.68 20.80 0.44
N PRO A 38 2.57 22.06 0.89
CA PRO A 38 1.28 22.69 1.24
C PRO A 38 0.26 22.77 0.09
N THR A 39 0.71 22.64 -1.15
CA THR A 39 -0.15 22.61 -2.34
C THR A 39 -0.80 21.26 -2.59
N ILE A 40 -0.29 20.19 -1.97
CA ILE A 40 -0.84 18.84 -2.05
C ILE A 40 -1.97 18.73 -1.02
N GLN A 41 -3.20 18.73 -1.52
CA GLN A 41 -4.41 18.67 -0.67
C GLN A 41 -4.88 17.23 -0.44
N ASP A 42 -4.55 16.33 -1.37
CA ASP A 42 -4.89 14.93 -1.24
C ASP A 42 -4.04 14.25 -0.17
N CYS A 43 -4.67 13.33 0.55
CA CYS A 43 -4.00 12.48 1.52
C CYS A 43 -4.08 11.02 1.08
N ILE A 44 -3.24 10.20 1.70
CA ILE A 44 -3.20 8.76 1.50
C ILE A 44 -3.83 8.13 2.74
N ASP A 45 -4.82 7.27 2.57
CA ASP A 45 -5.57 6.69 3.68
C ASP A 45 -5.51 5.15 3.68
N GLY A 46 -5.70 4.56 4.86
CA GLY A 46 -5.92 3.12 5.06
C GLY A 46 -4.84 2.24 4.42
N ARG A 47 -5.27 1.25 3.63
CA ARG A 47 -4.35 0.25 3.06
C ARG A 47 -3.31 0.87 2.12
N PHE A 48 -3.65 1.94 1.39
CA PHE A 48 -2.68 2.64 0.56
C PHE A 48 -1.62 3.37 1.38
N ALA A 49 -1.97 3.91 2.56
CA ALA A 49 -1.00 4.54 3.45
C ALA A 49 -0.07 3.51 4.12
N GLU A 50 -0.58 2.31 4.45
CA GLU A 50 0.26 1.18 4.86
C GLU A 50 1.23 0.80 3.74
N PHE A 51 0.71 0.52 2.54
CA PHE A 51 1.53 0.08 1.40
C PHE A 51 2.58 1.13 1.00
N TRP A 52 2.21 2.40 0.96
CA TRP A 52 3.13 3.50 0.63
C TRP A 52 4.30 3.55 1.63
N ARG A 53 4.04 3.44 2.93
CA ARG A 53 5.09 3.43 3.97
C ARG A 53 6.01 2.23 3.88
N GLU A 54 5.43 1.06 3.67
CA GLU A 54 6.16 -0.22 3.65
C GLU A 54 7.06 -0.38 2.42
N ASN A 55 6.74 0.33 1.32
CA ASN A 55 7.37 0.10 0.01
C ASN A 55 8.16 1.31 -0.52
N GLY A 56 8.71 2.15 0.37
CA GLY A 56 9.67 3.20 0.02
C GLY A 56 9.12 4.62 -0.05
N GLY A 57 7.80 4.77 0.12
CA GLY A 57 7.13 6.05 0.31
C GLY A 57 7.48 7.11 -0.73
N LEU A 58 7.86 8.29 -0.27
CA LEU A 58 8.02 9.47 -1.11
C LEU A 58 9.09 9.28 -2.19
N ALA A 59 10.16 8.54 -1.88
CA ALA A 59 11.26 8.33 -2.82
C ALA A 59 10.84 7.47 -4.02
N VAL A 60 9.93 6.52 -3.81
CA VAL A 60 9.48 5.55 -4.81
C VAL A 60 8.20 6.02 -5.51
N PHE A 61 7.20 6.46 -4.76
CA PHE A 61 5.86 6.76 -5.27
C PHE A 61 5.59 8.25 -5.48
N GLY A 62 6.25 9.12 -4.71
CA GLY A 62 5.97 10.55 -4.71
C GLY A 62 4.72 10.92 -3.89
N TYR A 63 4.27 12.16 -4.08
CA TYR A 63 3.05 12.69 -3.48
C TYR A 63 1.78 12.14 -4.17
N PRO A 64 0.63 12.06 -3.47
CA PRO A 64 -0.65 11.83 -4.13
C PRO A 64 -0.98 13.01 -5.03
N ILE A 65 -1.51 12.73 -6.21
CA ILE A 65 -2.00 13.72 -7.18
C ILE A 65 -3.52 13.62 -7.41
N SER A 66 -4.16 12.68 -6.71
CA SER A 66 -5.60 12.51 -6.68
C SER A 66 -6.05 12.00 -5.31
N ALA A 67 -7.34 12.18 -5.01
CA ALA A 67 -8.01 11.37 -4.00
C ALA A 67 -8.12 9.91 -4.47
N ALA A 68 -8.32 9.00 -3.52
CA ALA A 68 -8.65 7.61 -3.85
C ALA A 68 -10.12 7.51 -4.30
N GLN A 69 -10.37 6.87 -5.44
CA GLN A 69 -11.69 6.75 -6.04
C GLN A 69 -11.87 5.42 -6.82
N PRO A 70 -13.09 4.91 -6.99
CA PRO A 70 -13.33 3.71 -7.80
C PRO A 70 -13.06 3.97 -9.28
N GLU A 71 -12.23 3.14 -9.92
CA GLU A 71 -11.96 3.19 -11.37
C GLU A 71 -12.04 1.81 -12.00
N ILE A 72 -12.43 1.75 -13.27
CA ILE A 72 -12.47 0.51 -14.05
C ILE A 72 -11.06 0.19 -14.53
N ASN A 73 -10.51 -0.95 -14.13
CA ASN A 73 -9.28 -1.47 -14.69
C ASN A 73 -9.50 -1.90 -16.14
N SER A 74 -8.71 -1.33 -17.06
CA SER A 74 -8.82 -1.53 -18.50
C SER A 74 -8.58 -2.97 -18.95
N ALA A 75 -7.79 -3.74 -18.19
CA ALA A 75 -7.41 -5.11 -18.53
C ALA A 75 -8.42 -6.14 -18.04
N THR A 76 -9.03 -5.93 -16.87
CA THR A 76 -9.99 -6.88 -16.27
C THR A 76 -11.45 -6.46 -16.39
N GLY A 77 -11.73 -5.18 -16.65
CA GLY A 77 -13.08 -4.61 -16.64
C GLY A 77 -13.71 -4.48 -15.24
N GLN A 78 -12.96 -4.80 -14.18
CA GLN A 78 -13.43 -4.70 -12.80
C GLN A 78 -13.16 -3.31 -12.22
N THR A 79 -13.97 -2.91 -11.25
CA THR A 79 -13.78 -1.65 -10.53
C THR A 79 -12.93 -1.86 -9.29
N TYR A 80 -11.85 -1.09 -9.17
CA TYR A 80 -10.98 -1.08 -8.00
C TYR A 80 -10.87 0.31 -7.39
N LEU A 81 -10.73 0.39 -6.06
CA LEU A 81 -10.32 1.64 -5.44
C LEU A 81 -8.91 1.97 -5.96
N THR A 82 -8.76 3.18 -6.47
CA THR A 82 -7.57 3.60 -7.21
C THR A 82 -7.11 4.98 -6.72
N GLN A 83 -5.81 5.18 -6.57
CA GLN A 83 -5.23 6.49 -6.27
C GLN A 83 -3.99 6.72 -7.12
N TYR A 84 -3.87 7.93 -7.69
CA TYR A 84 -2.71 8.32 -8.46
C TYR A 84 -1.71 9.07 -7.58
N PHE A 85 -0.44 8.75 -7.81
CA PHE A 85 0.72 9.40 -7.25
C PHE A 85 1.58 9.94 -8.39
N GLU A 86 2.54 10.80 -8.08
CA GLU A 86 3.45 11.37 -9.07
C GLU A 86 4.16 10.30 -9.92
N ARG A 87 4.39 9.10 -9.38
CA ARG A 87 5.20 8.05 -10.03
C ARG A 87 4.48 6.74 -10.25
N GLN A 88 3.30 6.52 -9.66
CA GLN A 88 2.57 5.25 -9.74
C GLN A 88 1.06 5.44 -9.59
N ARG A 89 0.29 4.46 -10.08
CA ARG A 89 -1.13 4.29 -9.76
C ARG A 89 -1.26 3.10 -8.83
N PHE A 90 -1.90 3.26 -7.68
CA PHE A 90 -2.25 2.15 -6.80
C PHE A 90 -3.65 1.66 -7.12
N GLU A 91 -3.83 0.35 -7.13
CA GLU A 91 -5.11 -0.34 -7.28
C GLU A 91 -5.29 -1.30 -6.11
N GLN A 92 -6.42 -1.23 -5.39
CA GLN A 92 -6.70 -2.13 -4.29
C GLN A 92 -7.46 -3.36 -4.78
N HIS A 93 -6.85 -4.54 -4.65
CA HIS A 93 -7.34 -5.85 -5.06
C HIS A 93 -7.68 -6.71 -3.83
N PRO A 94 -8.82 -6.50 -3.17
CA PRO A 94 -9.17 -7.20 -1.92
C PRO A 94 -9.32 -8.72 -2.07
N GLU A 95 -9.45 -9.22 -3.30
CA GLU A 95 -9.47 -10.64 -3.63
C GLU A 95 -8.10 -11.32 -3.47
N ASN A 96 -7.01 -10.55 -3.45
CA ASN A 96 -5.66 -11.06 -3.27
C ASN A 96 -5.24 -11.04 -1.80
N ALA A 97 -4.43 -12.02 -1.39
CA ALA A 97 -3.78 -11.99 -0.09
C ALA A 97 -2.65 -10.95 -0.07
N ARG A 98 -2.39 -10.34 1.10
CA ARG A 98 -1.22 -9.49 1.32
C ARG A 98 0.08 -10.24 0.92
N PRO A 99 1.05 -9.56 0.27
CA PRO A 99 1.09 -8.11 0.00
C PRO A 99 0.49 -7.70 -1.36
N TYR A 100 -0.14 -8.61 -2.10
CA TYR A 100 -0.67 -8.37 -3.45
C TYR A 100 -2.09 -7.79 -3.48
N ASP A 101 -2.62 -7.40 -2.33
CA ASP A 101 -3.89 -6.70 -2.17
C ASP A 101 -3.81 -5.22 -2.56
N VAL A 102 -2.60 -4.71 -2.81
CA VAL A 102 -2.35 -3.46 -3.52
C VAL A 102 -1.41 -3.76 -4.68
N LEU A 103 -1.85 -3.45 -5.89
CA LEU A 103 -1.05 -3.58 -7.10
C LEU A 103 -0.72 -2.21 -7.69
N LEU A 104 0.39 -2.14 -8.41
CA LEU A 104 0.71 -0.99 -9.23
C LEU A 104 0.06 -1.14 -10.60
N GLY A 105 -0.62 -0.08 -11.04
CA GLY A 105 -1.19 -0.01 -12.38
C GLY A 105 -0.11 -0.13 -13.45
N ARG A 106 -0.41 -0.86 -14.53
CA ARG A 106 0.52 -1.07 -15.65
C ARG A 106 0.56 0.14 -16.60
N LEU A 107 0.83 1.33 -16.07
CA LEU A 107 0.69 2.61 -16.78
C LEU A 107 1.44 2.67 -18.13
N GLY A 108 2.63 2.07 -18.21
CA GLY A 108 3.38 2.00 -19.47
C GLY A 108 2.72 1.12 -20.53
N ASP A 109 2.14 -0.01 -20.12
CA ASP A 109 1.42 -0.93 -20.99
C ASP A 109 0.06 -0.35 -21.41
N ASP A 110 -0.63 0.34 -20.50
CA ASP A 110 -1.85 1.11 -20.80
C ASP A 110 -1.58 2.16 -21.90
N GLU A 111 -0.50 2.94 -21.77
CA GLU A 111 -0.11 3.96 -22.75
C GLU A 111 0.30 3.36 -24.11
N LEU A 112 1.02 2.24 -24.10
CA LEU A 112 1.38 1.51 -25.31
C LEU A 112 0.15 1.01 -26.06
N ARG A 113 -0.82 0.40 -25.35
CA ARG A 113 -2.09 -0.01 -25.95
C ARG A 113 -2.86 1.19 -26.49
N ARG A 114 -2.95 2.28 -25.72
CA ARG A 114 -3.65 3.51 -26.12
C ARG A 114 -3.08 4.10 -27.42
N THR A 115 -1.77 4.00 -27.62
CA THR A 115 -1.06 4.48 -28.81
C THR A 115 -0.92 3.44 -29.92
N GLY A 116 -1.51 2.25 -29.76
CA GLY A 116 -1.46 1.17 -30.76
C GLY A 116 -0.07 0.56 -30.94
N ARG A 117 0.79 0.65 -29.92
CA ARG A 117 2.15 0.11 -29.93
C ARG A 117 2.20 -1.23 -29.21
N ASP A 118 2.54 -2.28 -29.93
CA ASP A 118 2.84 -3.59 -29.34
C ASP A 118 4.31 -3.67 -28.93
N TRP A 119 4.58 -3.75 -27.63
CA TRP A 119 5.95 -3.84 -27.13
C TRP A 119 6.60 -5.20 -27.41
N HIS A 120 5.82 -6.25 -27.63
CA HIS A 120 6.34 -7.58 -27.98
C HIS A 120 7.00 -7.60 -29.36
N MET A 121 6.66 -6.62 -30.22
CA MET A 121 7.25 -6.46 -31.54
C MET A 121 8.48 -5.56 -31.55
N LEU A 122 8.85 -4.96 -30.41
CA LEU A 122 10.04 -4.13 -30.30
C LEU A 122 11.31 -4.99 -30.21
N PRO A 123 12.47 -4.44 -30.63
CA PRO A 123 13.74 -5.15 -30.51
C PRO A 123 14.03 -5.58 -29.07
N GLN A 124 14.44 -6.83 -28.92
CA GLN A 124 14.90 -7.39 -27.65
C GLN A 124 16.39 -7.08 -27.41
N ALA A 125 16.78 -7.09 -26.14
CA ALA A 125 18.18 -7.00 -25.75
C ALA A 125 18.90 -8.32 -26.07
N ASP A 126 20.19 -8.23 -26.38
CA ASP A 126 21.06 -9.40 -26.44
C ASP A 126 21.09 -10.10 -25.07
N ALA A 127 20.89 -11.42 -25.04
CA ALA A 127 20.82 -12.21 -23.80
C ALA A 127 22.14 -12.18 -22.99
N SER A 128 23.26 -11.80 -23.61
CA SER A 128 24.55 -11.59 -22.93
C SER A 128 24.67 -10.24 -22.21
N ARG A 129 23.71 -9.32 -22.40
CA ARG A 129 23.73 -8.01 -21.74
C ARG A 129 23.64 -8.16 -20.21
N PRO A 130 24.38 -7.35 -19.44
CA PRO A 130 24.17 -7.25 -18.00
C PRO A 130 22.71 -6.94 -17.67
N HIS A 131 22.21 -7.54 -16.60
CA HIS A 131 20.85 -7.31 -16.07
C HIS A 131 19.72 -7.65 -17.06
N TYR A 132 19.97 -8.55 -18.00
CA TYR A 132 18.96 -9.15 -18.85
C TYR A 132 17.87 -9.87 -18.03
N ARG A 133 16.65 -9.87 -18.56
CA ARG A 133 15.47 -10.57 -18.05
C ARG A 133 14.90 -11.46 -19.14
N PRO A 134 15.07 -12.79 -19.06
CA PRO A 134 14.56 -13.70 -20.08
C PRO A 134 13.03 -13.66 -20.19
N GLU A 135 12.34 -13.29 -19.11
CA GLU A 135 10.87 -13.20 -19.07
C GLU A 135 10.33 -12.12 -20.02
N THR A 136 11.10 -11.05 -20.23
CA THR A 136 10.68 -9.90 -21.05
C THR A 136 11.53 -9.68 -22.29
N GLY A 137 12.69 -10.35 -22.39
CA GLY A 137 13.65 -10.11 -23.47
C GLY A 137 14.36 -8.74 -23.35
N HIS A 138 14.30 -8.07 -22.21
CA HIS A 138 14.89 -6.75 -21.99
C HIS A 138 15.99 -6.77 -20.93
N ALA A 139 16.92 -5.81 -21.02
CA ALA A 139 17.98 -5.61 -20.04
C ALA A 139 17.89 -4.22 -19.43
N ILE A 140 18.00 -4.13 -18.10
CA ILE A 140 18.04 -2.85 -17.41
C ILE A 140 19.43 -2.24 -17.62
N ALA A 141 19.50 -1.02 -18.15
CA ALA A 141 20.79 -0.38 -18.37
C ALA A 141 21.53 -0.16 -17.03
N PRO A 142 22.87 -0.31 -16.98
CA PRO A 142 23.64 -0.25 -15.74
C PRO A 142 23.39 1.01 -14.90
N GLU A 143 23.13 2.14 -15.57
CA GLU A 143 22.88 3.45 -14.97
C GLU A 143 21.61 3.47 -14.12
N PHE A 144 20.62 2.63 -14.46
CA PHE A 144 19.36 2.50 -13.71
C PHE A 144 19.36 1.31 -12.75
N TYR A 145 20.23 0.33 -12.99
CA TYR A 145 20.17 -0.94 -12.28
C TYR A 145 20.45 -0.81 -10.78
N ALA A 146 21.39 0.04 -10.38
CA ALA A 146 21.71 0.26 -8.97
C ALA A 146 20.49 0.77 -8.17
N TYR A 147 19.78 1.75 -8.73
CA TYR A 147 18.57 2.29 -8.13
C TYR A 147 17.46 1.25 -8.12
N TYR A 148 17.17 0.63 -9.28
CA TYR A 148 16.16 -0.41 -9.41
C TYR A 148 16.36 -1.54 -8.38
N ARG A 149 17.60 -2.01 -8.21
CA ARG A 149 17.88 -3.15 -7.31
C ARG A 149 17.90 -2.77 -5.82
N SER A 150 17.89 -1.50 -5.46
CA SER A 150 17.89 -1.02 -4.07
C SER A 150 16.57 -0.40 -3.63
N HIS A 151 15.75 0.07 -4.58
CA HIS A 151 14.48 0.78 -4.34
C HIS A 151 13.30 0.14 -5.08
N GLY A 152 13.52 -0.95 -5.84
CA GLY A 152 12.47 -1.76 -6.41
C GLY A 152 11.58 -2.37 -5.32
N LEU A 153 10.35 -2.67 -5.69
CA LEU A 153 9.39 -3.31 -4.79
C LEU A 153 9.90 -4.70 -4.42
N GLU A 154 9.71 -5.12 -3.18
CA GLU A 154 10.18 -6.44 -2.72
C GLU A 154 8.99 -7.16 -2.08
N LEU A 155 8.06 -7.64 -2.91
CA LEU A 155 6.82 -8.29 -2.49
C LEU A 155 7.05 -9.78 -2.15
N GLY A 156 8.12 -10.08 -1.40
CA GLY A 156 8.51 -11.44 -1.03
C GLY A 156 9.27 -12.24 -2.11
N ALA A 157 9.50 -11.66 -3.29
CA ALA A 157 10.29 -12.25 -4.37
C ALA A 157 11.45 -11.33 -4.78
N ARG A 158 12.57 -11.45 -4.05
CA ARG A 158 13.73 -10.55 -4.20
C ARG A 158 14.29 -10.54 -5.61
N GLY A 159 14.38 -9.34 -6.20
CA GLY A 159 14.88 -9.12 -7.56
C GLY A 159 13.94 -9.52 -8.70
N ILE A 160 12.72 -9.97 -8.39
CA ILE A 160 11.62 -10.22 -9.34
C ILE A 160 10.57 -9.10 -9.24
N SER A 161 10.22 -8.73 -8.01
CA SER A 161 9.32 -7.61 -7.71
C SER A 161 10.01 -6.27 -7.94
#